data_AF-A0A100WA94-F1
#
_entry.id   AF-A0A100WA94-F1
#
_cell.length_a   1.000
_cell.length_b   1.000
_cell.length_c   1.000
_cell.angle_alpha   90.00
_cell.angle_beta   90.00
_cell.angle_gamma   90.00
#
_symmetry.space_group_name_H-M   'P 1'
#
loop_
_entity.id
_entity.type
_entity.pdbx_description
1 polymer ?
#
loop_
_entity_poly.entity_id
_entity_poly.type
_entity_poly.pdbx_seq_one_letter_code
_entity_poly.pdbx_strand_id
1 'polypeptide(L)'
;MTERTRCRYLCRSLSDDGRELYNWACVTPTQVRIHSVPVDEFWPKPKPIPAEAIYLGSITLVERDGLYYAEHRNADGELTHTEDIGHRLALNFRMLGIDPPTHGSTERVSNTQEVGKGGGQK
;
A
#
# COMPACT_ATOMS: atom_id res chain seq x y z
N MET A 1 -5.38 -16.32 -16.40
CA MET A 1 -5.40 -16.06 -14.94
C MET A 1 -6.37 -14.92 -14.69
N THR A 2 -7.39 -15.11 -13.84
CA THR A 2 -8.31 -14.03 -13.45
C THR A 2 -7.58 -13.10 -12.49
N GLU A 3 -7.52 -11.81 -12.80
CA GLU A 3 -6.94 -10.80 -11.89
C GLU A 3 -7.73 -10.81 -10.58
N ARG A 4 -7.06 -11.11 -9.46
CA ARG A 4 -7.70 -11.08 -8.14
C ARG A 4 -7.52 -9.69 -7.53
N THR A 5 -8.62 -8.94 -7.45
CA THR A 5 -8.66 -7.67 -6.70
C THR A 5 -8.55 -7.94 -5.21
N ARG A 6 -7.70 -7.17 -4.52
CA ARG A 6 -7.49 -7.22 -3.07
C ARG A 6 -7.82 -5.87 -2.46
N CYS A 7 -8.63 -5.84 -1.41
CA CYS A 7 -9.05 -4.58 -0.78
C CYS A 7 -8.55 -4.50 0.67
N ARG A 8 -8.09 -3.31 1.09
CA ARG A 8 -7.65 -2.97 2.45
C ARG A 8 -8.42 -1.77 2.97
N TYR A 9 -8.88 -1.86 4.21
CA TYR A 9 -9.53 -0.76 4.91
C TYR A 9 -8.51 0.34 5.23
N LEU A 10 -8.86 1.60 4.98
CA LEU A 10 -8.04 2.75 5.31
C LEU A 10 -8.59 3.44 6.56
N CYS A 11 -9.74 4.09 6.44
CA CYS A 11 -10.39 4.78 7.55
C CYS A 11 -11.88 5.03 7.31
N ARG A 12 -12.54 5.61 8.32
CA ARG A 12 -13.82 6.27 8.17
C ARG A 12 -13.61 7.75 7.92
N SER A 13 -14.34 8.33 6.97
CA SER A 13 -14.35 9.77 6.75
C SER A 13 -15.77 10.32 6.66
N LEU A 14 -15.89 11.64 6.64
CA LEU A 14 -17.13 12.32 6.28
C LEU A 14 -17.05 12.82 4.83
N SER A 15 -18.12 12.64 4.06
CA SER A 15 -18.33 13.35 2.80
C SER A 15 -18.68 14.81 3.05
N ASP A 16 -18.67 15.61 1.99
CA ASP A 16 -19.00 17.04 2.03
C ASP A 16 -20.43 17.32 2.54
N ASP A 17 -21.36 16.38 2.35
CA ASP A 17 -22.74 16.43 2.87
C ASP A 17 -22.88 15.82 4.28
N GLY A 18 -21.77 15.43 4.92
CA GLY A 18 -21.74 14.94 6.30
C GLY A 18 -22.09 13.47 6.48
N ARG A 19 -22.08 12.65 5.43
CA ARG A 19 -22.31 11.19 5.55
C ARG A 19 -21.01 10.48 5.89
N GLU A 20 -21.11 9.49 6.79
CA GLU A 20 -19.97 8.61 7.09
C GLU A 20 -19.68 7.67 5.92
N LEU A 21 -18.42 7.59 5.54
CA LEU A 21 -17.89 6.76 4.46
C LEU A 21 -16.88 5.75 5.02
N TYR A 22 -16.93 4.51 4.54
CA TYR A 22 -15.80 3.59 4.64
C TYR A 22 -14.91 3.70 3.42
N ASN A 23 -13.63 3.97 3.64
CA ASN A 23 -12.64 4.09 2.58
C ASN A 23 -11.79 2.84 2.48
N TRP A 24 -11.70 2.28 1.29
CA TRP A 24 -10.92 1.08 0.99
C TRP A 24 -9.98 1.34 -0.18
N ALA A 25 -8.73 0.89 -0.06
CA ALA A 25 -7.85 0.76 -1.21
C ALA A 25 -8.03 -0.64 -1.81
N CYS A 26 -8.49 -0.71 -3.06
CA CYS A 26 -8.55 -1.95 -3.83
C CYS A 26 -7.44 -1.97 -4.88
N VAL A 27 -6.70 -3.07 -4.91
CA VAL A 27 -5.47 -3.23 -5.69
C VAL A 27 -5.56 -4.44 -6.59
N THR A 28 -5.12 -4.26 -7.83
CA THR A 28 -4.83 -5.28 -8.82
C THR A 28 -3.34 -5.21 -9.19
N PRO A 29 -2.79 -6.19 -9.95
CA PRO A 29 -1.44 -6.10 -10.50
C PRO A 29 -1.19 -4.83 -11.33
N THR A 30 -2.25 -4.27 -11.92
CA THR A 30 -2.19 -3.18 -12.90
C THR A 30 -2.68 -1.84 -12.34
N GLN A 31 -3.45 -1.82 -11.26
CA GLN A 31 -4.10 -0.62 -10.77
C GLN A 31 -4.32 -0.61 -9.26
N VAL A 32 -4.33 0.59 -8.67
CA VAL A 32 -4.85 0.86 -7.33
C VAL A 32 -6.03 1.84 -7.45
N ARG A 33 -7.13 1.59 -6.73
CA ARG A 33 -8.30 2.48 -6.66
C ARG A 33 -8.71 2.68 -5.20
N ILE A 34 -9.13 3.89 -4.86
CA ILE A 34 -9.82 4.15 -3.58
C ILE A 34 -11.32 4.08 -3.84
N HIS A 35 -12.01 3.36 -2.98
CA HIS A 35 -13.47 3.26 -2.96
C HIS A 35 -13.98 3.82 -1.64
N SER A 36 -14.92 4.76 -1.74
CA SER A 36 -15.64 5.30 -0.60
C SER A 36 -17.07 4.80 -0.66
N VAL A 37 -17.50 4.06 0.35
CA VAL A 37 -18.85 3.49 0.41
C VAL A 37 -19.56 4.05 1.64
N PRO A 38 -20.76 4.64 1.50
CA PRO A 38 -21.53 5.10 2.64
C PRO A 38 -21.78 4.00 3.67
N VAL A 39 -21.57 4.32 4.95
CA VAL A 39 -21.68 3.38 6.07
C VAL A 39 -23.11 2.83 6.21
N ASP A 40 -24.11 3.61 5.82
CA ASP A 40 -25.54 3.25 5.84
C ASP A 40 -25.92 2.22 4.77
N GLU A 41 -25.06 1.95 3.78
CA GLU A 41 -25.27 0.90 2.77
C GLU A 41 -24.87 -0.51 3.26
N PHE A 42 -24.25 -0.63 4.44
CA PHE A 42 -23.78 -1.92 4.97
C PHE A 42 -24.84 -2.65 5.80
N TRP A 43 -24.97 -3.96 5.57
CA TRP A 43 -25.78 -4.87 6.40
C TRP A 43 -24.94 -6.03 6.94
N PRO A 44 -24.93 -6.30 8.26
CA PRO A 44 -25.61 -5.53 9.31
C PRO A 44 -25.03 -4.12 9.45
N LYS A 45 -25.84 -3.19 9.98
CA LYS A 45 -25.38 -1.81 10.20
C LYS A 45 -24.14 -1.82 11.08
N PRO A 46 -23.04 -1.17 10.69
CA PRO A 46 -21.82 -1.20 11.46
C PRO A 46 -21.97 -0.48 12.80
N LYS A 47 -21.14 -0.83 13.79
CA LYS A 47 -21.17 -0.18 15.11
C LYS A 47 -20.84 1.32 14.98
N PRO A 48 -21.52 2.18 15.74
CA PRO A 48 -21.11 3.58 15.85
C PRO A 48 -19.71 3.65 16.45
N ILE A 49 -18.91 4.60 15.97
CA ILE A 49 -17.60 4.92 16.53
C ILE A 49 -17.62 6.35 17.06
N PRO A 50 -16.70 6.73 17.97
CA PRO A 50 -16.58 8.11 18.43
C PRO A 50 -16.32 9.07 17.26
N ALA A 51 -16.86 10.30 17.34
CA ALA A 51 -16.77 11.28 16.26
C ALA A 51 -15.32 11.66 15.94
N GLU A 52 -14.46 11.70 16.96
CA GLU A 52 -13.02 11.95 16.83
C GLU A 52 -12.26 10.85 16.06
N ALA A 53 -12.85 9.66 15.93
CA ALA A 53 -12.30 8.56 15.14
C ALA A 53 -12.76 8.60 13.66
N ILE A 54 -13.61 9.56 13.29
CA ILE A 54 -14.04 9.81 11.91
C ILE A 54 -13.19 10.93 11.33
N TYR A 55 -12.55 10.65 10.21
CA TYR A 55 -11.68 11.59 9.53
C TYR A 55 -12.48 12.69 8.83
N LEU A 56 -12.22 13.95 9.17
CA LEU A 56 -12.80 15.11 8.50
C LEU A 56 -11.89 15.56 7.35
N GLY A 57 -12.32 15.28 6.11
CA GLY A 57 -11.61 15.70 4.90
C GLY A 57 -11.52 14.61 3.85
N SER A 58 -10.51 14.71 2.97
CA SER A 58 -10.37 13.87 1.79
C SER A 58 -9.19 12.90 1.89
N ILE A 59 -9.26 11.83 1.10
CA ILE A 59 -8.20 10.84 0.96
C ILE A 59 -7.85 10.74 -0.52
N THR A 60 -6.57 10.93 -0.84
CA THR A 60 -6.07 10.87 -2.21
C THR A 60 -4.95 9.85 -2.28
N LEU A 61 -4.94 9.05 -3.36
CA LEU A 61 -3.83 8.15 -3.63
C LEU A 61 -2.72 8.91 -4.35
N VAL A 62 -1.48 8.78 -3.86
CA VAL A 62 -0.30 9.32 -4.53
C VAL A 62 0.76 8.23 -4.71
N GLU A 63 1.47 8.28 -5.84
CA GLU A 63 2.62 7.42 -6.11
C GLU A 63 3.91 8.24 -5.96
N ARG A 64 4.87 7.72 -5.19
CA ARG A 64 6.21 8.31 -5.03
C ARG A 64 7.23 7.19 -5.04
N ASP A 65 8.23 7.28 -5.92
CA ASP A 65 9.32 6.31 -6.01
C ASP A 65 8.86 4.84 -6.13
N GLY A 66 7.73 4.59 -6.81
CA GLY A 66 7.13 3.26 -6.97
C GLY A 66 6.45 2.69 -5.72
N LEU A 67 6.24 3.51 -4.69
CA LEU A 67 5.44 3.25 -3.50
C LEU A 67 4.12 4.03 -3.60
N TYR A 68 3.02 3.41 -3.17
CA TYR A 68 1.73 4.07 -3.05
C TYR A 68 1.46 4.51 -1.62
N TYR A 69 0.91 5.71 -1.48
CA TYR A 69 0.50 6.30 -0.21
C TYR A 69 -0.94 6.79 -0.30
N ALA A 70 -1.68 6.65 0.80
CA ALA A 70 -2.92 7.36 0.99
C ALA A 70 -2.63 8.65 1.77
N GLU A 71 -2.85 9.80 1.15
CA GLU A 71 -2.73 11.10 1.78
C GLU A 71 -4.07 11.55 2.32
N HIS A 72 -4.08 11.87 3.61
CA HIS A 72 -5.23 12.36 4.33
C HIS A 72 -5.12 13.87 4.49
N ARG A 73 -6.04 14.60 3.85
CA ARG A 73 -6.10 16.05 3.90
C ARG A 73 -7.33 16.52 4.67
N ASN A 74 -7.17 17.52 5.54
CA ASN A 74 -8.29 18.11 6.26
C ASN A 74 -9.26 18.84 5.31
N ALA A 75 -10.34 19.40 5.85
CA ALA A 75 -11.32 20.17 5.07
C ALA A 75 -10.72 21.37 4.32
N ASP A 76 -9.64 21.96 4.84
CA ASP A 76 -8.91 23.08 4.22
C ASP A 76 -7.90 22.63 3.15
N GLY A 77 -7.76 21.32 2.93
CA GLY A 77 -6.86 20.71 1.94
C GLY A 77 -5.42 20.51 2.42
N GLU A 78 -5.12 20.86 3.67
CA GLU A 78 -3.80 20.65 4.27
C GLU A 78 -3.54 19.17 4.54
N LEU A 79 -2.34 18.70 4.21
CA LEU A 79 -1.92 17.33 4.49
C LEU A 79 -1.74 17.14 5.99
N THR A 80 -2.53 16.24 6.57
CA THR A 80 -2.50 15.94 8.01
C THR A 80 -1.80 14.62 8.32
N HIS A 81 -1.93 13.63 7.44
CA HIS A 81 -1.40 12.30 7.65
C HIS A 81 -1.16 11.58 6.32
N THR A 82 -0.20 10.66 6.31
CA THR A 82 0.12 9.82 5.16
C THR A 82 0.22 8.38 5.61
N GLU A 83 -0.62 7.49 5.08
CA GLU A 83 -0.55 6.05 5.32
C GLU A 83 0.26 5.37 4.20
N ASP A 84 1.29 4.60 4.58
CA ASP A 84 2.03 3.74 3.65
C ASP A 84 1.16 2.56 3.23
N ILE A 85 0.82 2.51 1.95
CA ILE A 85 0.12 1.37 1.37
C ILE A 85 1.16 0.31 1.00
N GLY A 86 2.24 0.68 0.29
CA GLY A 86 3.39 -0.16 -0.05
C GLY A 86 3.78 -0.14 -1.53
N HIS A 87 4.80 -0.92 -1.93
CA HIS A 87 5.21 -1.04 -3.34
C HIS A 87 4.15 -1.76 -4.16
N ARG A 88 3.90 -1.32 -5.39
CA ARG A 88 2.95 -2.01 -6.30
C ARG A 88 3.22 -3.52 -6.38
N LEU A 89 4.48 -3.90 -6.56
CA LEU A 89 4.88 -5.30 -6.68
C LEU A 89 4.81 -6.04 -5.34
N ALA A 90 5.36 -5.46 -4.26
CA ALA A 90 5.41 -6.10 -2.94
C ALA A 90 4.03 -6.24 -2.29
N LEU A 91 3.13 -5.28 -2.54
CA LEU A 91 1.73 -5.33 -2.12
C LEU A 91 0.99 -6.44 -2.85
N ASN A 92 1.20 -6.56 -4.17
CA ASN A 92 0.63 -7.64 -4.96
C ASN A 92 1.14 -9.01 -4.49
N PHE A 93 2.43 -9.16 -4.21
CA PHE A 93 2.99 -10.41 -3.67
C PHE A 93 2.44 -10.77 -2.28
N ARG A 94 2.57 -9.87 -1.29
CA ARG A 94 2.05 -10.12 0.08
C ARG A 94 0.56 -10.43 0.10
N MET A 95 -0.24 -9.73 -0.71
CA MET A 95 -1.69 -9.94 -0.76
C MET A 95 -2.09 -11.17 -1.59
N LEU A 96 -1.20 -11.75 -2.40
CA LEU A 96 -1.37 -13.06 -3.03
C LEU A 96 -0.94 -14.22 -2.11
N GLY A 97 -0.40 -13.93 -0.92
CA GLY A 97 0.19 -14.94 -0.03
C GLY A 97 1.53 -15.46 -0.56
N ILE A 98 2.21 -14.66 -1.38
CA ILE A 98 3.50 -14.98 -1.99
C ILE A 98 4.52 -14.05 -1.37
N ASP A 99 5.64 -14.58 -0.90
CA ASP A 99 6.70 -13.71 -0.39
C ASP A 99 7.22 -12.81 -1.52
N PRO A 100 7.28 -11.48 -1.30
CA PRO A 100 7.86 -10.59 -2.29
C PRO A 100 9.33 -10.99 -2.49
N PRO A 101 9.84 -11.00 -3.73
CA PRO A 101 11.26 -11.22 -3.95
C PRO A 101 12.02 -10.12 -3.20
N THR A 102 12.71 -10.49 -2.13
CA THR A 102 13.63 -9.60 -1.42
C THR A 102 14.73 -9.25 -2.39
N HIS A 103 14.77 -8.02 -2.90
CA HIS A 103 15.97 -7.52 -3.54
C HIS A 103 17.06 -7.41 -2.47
N GLY A 104 17.96 -8.40 -2.47
CA GLY A 104 18.99 -8.51 -1.45
C GLY A 104 19.94 -9.71 -1.63
N SER A 105 20.45 -9.93 -2.84
CA SER A 105 21.77 -10.54 -2.98
C SER A 105 22.45 -9.99 -4.24
N THR A 106 22.76 -8.69 -4.21
CA THR A 106 23.90 -8.17 -4.96
C THR A 106 25.15 -8.74 -4.28
N GLU A 107 25.44 -10.02 -4.50
CA GLU A 107 26.81 -10.46 -4.41
C GLU A 107 27.56 -9.70 -5.51
N ARG A 108 28.27 -8.65 -5.11
CA ARG A 108 29.40 -8.16 -5.88
C ARG A 108 30.31 -9.36 -6.07
N VAL A 109 30.26 -9.98 -7.24
CA VAL A 109 31.29 -10.90 -7.68
C VAL A 109 32.54 -10.05 -7.86
N SER A 110 33.32 -9.93 -6.79
CA SER A 110 34.68 -9.44 -6.87
C SER A 110 35.47 -10.50 -7.64
N ASN A 111 35.56 -10.32 -8.96
CA ASN A 111 36.55 -11.01 -9.77
C ASN A 111 37.93 -10.53 -9.33
N THR A 112 38.50 -11.20 -8.35
CA THR A 112 39.93 -11.17 -8.08
C THR A 112 40.40 -12.61 -8.05
N GLN A 113 40.44 -13.23 -9.23
CA GLN A 113 41.30 -14.38 -9.44
C GLN A 113 42.69 -13.82 -9.73
N GLU A 114 43.52 -13.77 -8.69
CA GLU A 114 44.95 -13.53 -8.84
C GLU A 114 45.55 -14.54 -9.82
N VAL A 115 46.13 -13.99 -10.88
CA VAL A 115 47.10 -14.66 -11.73
C VAL A 115 48.38 -14.86 -10.91
N GLY A 116 48.81 -16.10 -10.64
CA GLY A 116 50.11 -16.26 -10.00
C GLY A 116 50.53 -17.65 -9.50
N LYS A 117 51.02 -18.46 -10.45
CA LYS A 117 52.27 -19.27 -10.35
C LYS A 117 52.42 -20.31 -9.21
N GLY A 118 52.59 -21.56 -9.64
CA GLY A 118 53.88 -22.23 -9.45
C GLY A 118 53.93 -23.42 -8.49
N GLY A 119 53.97 -24.62 -9.09
CA GLY A 119 55.04 -25.59 -8.88
C GLY A 119 55.05 -26.46 -7.62
N GLY A 120 55.29 -27.76 -7.83
CA GLY A 120 56.19 -28.52 -6.95
C GLY A 120 55.65 -29.80 -6.35
N GLN A 121 55.95 -30.91 -7.05
CA GLN A 121 56.34 -32.24 -6.53
C GLN A 121 56.36 -32.46 -5.01
N LYS A 122 55.75 -33.57 -4.56
CA LYS A 122 56.46 -34.83 -4.25
C LYS A 122 55.50 -35.99 -4.12
#